data_AF-A0A1V3C9A0-F1
#
_entry.id   AF-A0A1V3C9A0-F1
#
_cell.length_a   1.000
_cell.length_b   1.000
_cell.length_c   1.000
_cell.angle_alpha   90.00
_cell.angle_beta   90.00
_cell.angle_gamma   90.00
#
_symmetry.space_group_name_H-M   'P 1'
#
loop_
_entity.id
_entity.type
_entity.pdbx_description
1 polymer ?
#
loop_
_entity_poly.entity_id
_entity_poly.type
_entity_poly.pdbx_seq_one_letter_code
_entity_poly.pdbx_strand_id
1 'polypeptide(L)'
;MLHILDRMLTENEPAEDVEDITGSPNALFEAHILKEDEGEYFVEFDKDEWTTDEVGGTTMVDKSLYDATNFEEVTWCGEPVGGDELVDAYMDEFWDTLDTHEEYTASITDYVDCGDGRP
;
A
#
# COMPACT_ATOMS: atom_id res chain seq x y z
N MET A 1 0.09 4.81 -0.94
CA MET A 1 -0.40 3.70 -0.08
C MET A 1 -0.28 2.34 -0.75
N LEU A 2 -0.91 2.06 -1.90
CA LEU A 2 -0.84 0.72 -2.54
C LEU A 2 0.59 0.19 -2.76
N HIS A 3 1.47 0.99 -3.37
CA HIS A 3 2.87 0.60 -3.60
C HIS A 3 3.66 0.39 -2.30
N ILE A 4 3.29 1.11 -1.24
CA ILE A 4 3.92 0.94 0.08
C ILE A 4 3.45 -0.40 0.67
N LEU A 5 2.15 -0.69 0.65
CA LEU A 5 1.60 -1.97 1.09
C LEU A 5 2.19 -3.15 0.31
N ASP A 6 2.29 -3.04 -1.02
CA ASP A 6 2.91 -4.06 -1.88
C ASP A 6 4.36 -4.35 -1.49
N ARG A 7 5.12 -3.29 -1.19
CA ARG A 7 6.49 -3.42 -0.70
C ARG A 7 6.57 -4.05 0.70
N MET A 8 5.64 -3.70 1.61
CA MET A 8 5.51 -4.32 2.94
C MET A 8 5.28 -5.82 2.85
N LEU A 9 4.35 -6.25 1.99
CA LEU A 9 4.06 -7.66 1.80
C LEU A 9 5.25 -8.42 1.22
N THR A 10 6.09 -7.76 0.43
CA THR A 10 7.31 -8.36 -0.13
C THR A 10 8.43 -8.50 0.91
N GLU A 11 8.61 -7.53 1.81
CA GLU A 11 9.67 -7.57 2.83
C GLU A 11 9.35 -8.50 4.00
N ASN A 12 8.12 -8.45 4.52
CA ASN A 12 7.80 -9.07 5.80
C ASN A 12 7.46 -10.58 5.70
N GLU A 13 7.56 -11.21 4.52
CA GLU A 13 7.15 -12.60 4.27
C GLU A 13 5.87 -12.98 5.05
N PRO A 14 4.74 -12.27 4.85
CA PRO A 14 3.64 -12.17 5.81
C PRO A 14 2.70 -13.40 5.81
N ALA A 15 3.21 -14.57 5.42
CA ALA A 15 2.45 -15.81 5.27
C ALA A 15 1.70 -16.24 6.54
N GLU A 16 2.01 -15.67 7.71
CA GLU A 16 1.30 -15.96 8.97
C GLU A 16 0.43 -14.79 9.50
N ASP A 17 0.57 -13.54 9.02
CA ASP A 17 0.01 -12.35 9.70
C ASP A 17 -0.74 -11.34 8.80
N VAL A 18 -1.05 -11.64 7.53
CA VAL A 18 -1.82 -10.69 6.67
C VAL A 18 -3.21 -10.34 7.23
N GLU A 19 -3.85 -11.26 7.96
CA GLU A 19 -5.11 -10.97 8.66
C GLU A 19 -4.93 -9.92 9.78
N ASP A 20 -3.75 -9.88 10.40
CA ASP A 20 -3.42 -8.88 11.41
C ASP A 20 -3.01 -7.55 10.76
N ILE A 21 -2.29 -7.58 9.63
CA ILE A 21 -1.95 -6.40 8.83
C ILE A 21 -3.22 -5.67 8.42
N THR A 22 -4.18 -6.39 7.85
CA THR A 22 -5.30 -5.77 7.16
C THR A 22 -6.53 -5.54 8.03
N GLY A 23 -6.53 -6.08 9.24
CA GLY A 23 -7.63 -6.04 10.18
C GLY A 23 -8.84 -6.87 9.74
N SER A 24 -9.78 -7.09 10.67
CA SER A 24 -11.01 -7.84 10.40
C SER A 24 -12.27 -6.99 10.64
N PRO A 25 -13.24 -6.94 9.71
CA PRO A 25 -13.22 -7.55 8.37
C PRO A 25 -12.32 -6.77 7.38
N ASN A 26 -11.57 -7.49 6.54
CA ASN A 26 -10.62 -6.89 5.61
C ASN A 26 -11.32 -6.46 4.31
N ALA A 27 -11.67 -5.18 4.23
CA ALA A 27 -12.24 -4.58 3.03
C ALA A 27 -11.31 -4.66 1.80
N LEU A 28 -10.00 -4.86 1.96
CA LEU A 28 -9.07 -5.00 0.83
C LEU A 28 -9.21 -6.36 0.14
N PHE A 29 -9.43 -7.46 0.87
CA PHE A 29 -9.76 -8.75 0.26
C PHE A 29 -11.15 -8.72 -0.39
N GLU A 30 -12.13 -8.17 0.33
CA GLU A 30 -13.51 -8.09 -0.17
C GLU A 30 -13.63 -7.18 -1.41
N ALA A 31 -12.80 -6.15 -1.51
CA ALA A 31 -12.73 -5.26 -2.67
C ALA A 31 -11.83 -5.78 -3.80
N HIS A 32 -11.25 -6.99 -3.67
CA HIS A 32 -10.29 -7.56 -4.63
C HIS A 32 -9.01 -6.71 -4.84
N ILE A 33 -8.66 -5.89 -3.85
CA ILE A 33 -7.44 -5.04 -3.86
C ILE A 33 -6.25 -5.80 -3.32
N LEU A 34 -6.45 -6.61 -2.28
CA LEU A 34 -5.46 -7.57 -1.83
C LEU A 34 -5.91 -8.96 -2.28
N LYS A 35 -5.00 -9.73 -2.87
CA LYS A 35 -5.27 -11.07 -3.38
C LYS A 35 -4.24 -12.05 -2.80
N GLU A 36 -4.66 -13.29 -2.63
CA GLU A 36 -3.81 -14.42 -2.23
C GLU A 36 -3.77 -15.42 -3.38
N ASP A 37 -2.57 -15.80 -3.82
CA ASP A 37 -2.36 -16.87 -4.81
C ASP A 37 -1.18 -17.74 -4.38
N GLU A 38 -1.36 -19.06 -4.39
CA GLU A 38 -0.34 -20.05 -3.98
C GLU A 38 0.32 -19.82 -2.59
N GLY A 39 -0.33 -19.06 -1.69
CA GLY A 39 0.17 -18.71 -0.36
C GLY A 39 1.00 -17.42 -0.31
N GLU A 40 1.05 -16.68 -1.42
CA GLU A 40 1.66 -15.36 -1.53
C GLU A 40 0.56 -14.29 -1.65
N TYR A 41 0.82 -13.12 -1.07
CA TYR A 41 -0.11 -11.99 -1.08
C TYR A 41 0.39 -10.89 -2.02
N PHE A 42 -0.50 -10.33 -2.82
CA PHE A 42 -0.16 -9.28 -3.79
C PHE A 42 -1.26 -8.22 -3.90
N VAL A 43 -0.85 -6.99 -4.22
CA VAL A 43 -1.76 -5.86 -4.40
C VAL A 43 -2.22 -5.79 -5.85
N GLU A 44 -3.52 -5.69 -6.07
CA GLU A 44 -4.13 -5.43 -7.38
C GLU A 44 -4.10 -3.93 -7.68
N PHE A 45 -3.37 -3.55 -8.72
CA PHE A 45 -3.26 -2.16 -9.17
C PHE A 45 -4.29 -1.79 -10.23
N ASP A 46 -4.88 -2.78 -10.93
CA ASP A 46 -5.95 -2.55 -11.89
C ASP A 46 -7.26 -2.21 -11.17
N LYS A 47 -7.63 -0.93 -11.20
CA LYS A 47 -8.85 -0.43 -10.58
C LYS A 47 -10.12 -0.99 -11.20
N ASP A 48 -10.08 -1.48 -12.44
CA ASP A 48 -11.23 -2.12 -13.08
C ASP A 48 -11.53 -3.50 -12.49
N GLU A 49 -10.55 -4.13 -11.81
CA GLU A 49 -10.70 -5.41 -11.11
C GLU A 49 -11.23 -5.24 -9.67
N TRP A 50 -11.36 -4.01 -9.18
CA TRP A 50 -11.79 -3.73 -7.81
C TRP A 50 -13.31 -3.72 -7.64
N THR A 51 -13.81 -4.27 -6.53
CA THR A 51 -15.24 -4.34 -6.18
C THR A 51 -15.59 -3.43 -5.01
N THR A 52 -15.25 -2.14 -5.12
CA THR A 52 -15.36 -1.20 -3.98
C THR A 52 -16.79 -0.95 -3.49
N ASP A 53 -17.81 -1.10 -4.35
CA ASP A 53 -19.22 -0.90 -3.97
C ASP A 53 -19.70 -1.88 -2.89
N GLU A 54 -19.12 -3.09 -2.85
CA GLU A 54 -19.51 -4.16 -1.92
C GLU A 54 -18.98 -3.91 -0.49
N VAL A 55 -17.93 -3.09 -0.36
CA VAL A 55 -17.28 -2.78 0.91
C VAL A 55 -17.60 -1.38 1.44
N GLY A 56 -18.56 -0.67 0.85
CA GLY A 56 -18.92 0.68 1.27
C GLY A 56 -18.18 1.80 0.54
N GLY A 57 -17.60 1.50 -0.62
CA GLY A 57 -16.99 2.45 -1.54
C GLY A 57 -15.52 2.76 -1.23
N THR A 58 -14.95 3.69 -2.01
CA THR A 58 -13.54 4.08 -1.94
C THR A 58 -13.11 4.58 -0.57
N THR A 59 -14.00 5.22 0.20
CA THR A 59 -13.68 5.67 1.56
C THR A 59 -13.34 4.51 2.50
N MET A 60 -14.02 3.36 2.37
CA MET A 60 -13.69 2.19 3.19
C MET A 60 -12.35 1.59 2.75
N VAL A 61 -12.09 1.55 1.45
CA VAL A 61 -10.82 1.11 0.89
C VAL A 61 -9.67 1.97 1.41
N ASP A 62 -9.78 3.30 1.32
CA ASP A 62 -8.74 4.22 1.79
C ASP A 62 -8.43 4.02 3.28
N LYS A 63 -9.48 3.81 4.09
CA LYS A 63 -9.32 3.51 5.51
C LYS A 63 -8.59 2.19 5.73
N SER A 64 -8.99 1.12 5.04
CA SER A 64 -8.34 -0.19 5.18
C SER A 64 -6.91 -0.18 4.66
N LEU A 65 -6.58 0.61 3.64
CA LEU A 65 -5.19 0.82 3.21
C LEU A 65 -4.37 1.55 4.27
N TYR A 66 -4.95 2.56 4.92
CA TYR A 66 -4.30 3.26 6.03
C TYR A 66 -4.04 2.31 7.20
N ASP A 67 -5.05 1.54 7.62
CA ASP A 67 -4.92 0.57 8.71
C ASP A 67 -3.85 -0.49 8.36
N ALA A 68 -3.83 -0.98 7.11
CA ALA A 68 -2.85 -1.95 6.62
C ALA A 68 -1.40 -1.44 6.57
N THR A 69 -1.22 -0.18 6.20
CA THR A 69 0.11 0.44 6.16
C THR A 69 0.61 0.82 7.56
N ASN A 70 -0.26 0.93 8.55
CA ASN A 70 0.08 1.31 9.92
C ASN A 70 0.33 0.11 10.85
N PHE A 71 0.35 -1.12 10.33
CA PHE A 71 0.46 -2.32 11.16
C PHE A 71 1.88 -2.56 11.70
N GLU A 72 2.90 -2.44 10.84
CA GLU A 72 4.29 -2.75 11.17
C GLU A 72 5.29 -1.73 10.63
N GLU A 73 6.44 -1.65 11.30
CA GLU A 73 7.61 -0.91 10.84
C GLU A 73 8.26 -1.65 9.67
N VAL A 74 8.83 -0.87 8.74
CA VAL A 74 9.56 -1.38 7.58
C VAL A 74 11.02 -1.00 7.66
N THR A 75 11.91 -1.85 7.12
CA THR A 75 13.37 -1.68 7.26
C THR A 75 14.13 -1.63 5.93
N TRP A 76 13.47 -1.75 4.76
CA TRP A 76 14.14 -1.77 3.45
C TRP A 76 15.07 -0.57 3.20
N CYS A 77 14.78 0.61 3.76
CA CYS A 77 15.61 1.82 3.60
C CYS A 77 16.54 2.12 4.78
N GLY A 78 16.73 1.18 5.71
CA GLY A 78 17.68 1.28 6.80
C GLY A 78 17.03 1.23 8.18
N GLU A 79 16.75 2.40 8.76
CA GLU A 79 16.11 2.46 10.08
C GLU A 79 14.63 2.03 9.99
N PRO A 80 14.09 1.37 11.03
CA PRO A 80 12.68 1.01 11.07
C PRO A 80 11.81 2.28 11.05
N VAL A 81 10.84 2.33 10.12
CA VAL A 81 9.89 3.43 9.96
C VAL A 81 8.48 2.86 9.81
N GLY A 82 7.48 3.49 10.42
CA GLY A 82 6.08 3.10 10.23
C GLY A 82 5.61 3.36 8.79
N GLY A 83 4.76 2.48 8.24
CA GLY A 83 4.24 2.69 6.88
C GLY A 83 3.37 3.95 6.77
N ASP A 84 2.72 4.39 7.84
CA ASP A 84 2.00 5.68 7.90
C ASP A 84 2.96 6.87 7.80
N GLU A 85 4.09 6.83 8.51
CA GLU A 85 5.14 7.84 8.44
C GLU A 85 5.76 7.93 7.03
N LEU A 86 5.92 6.79 6.34
CA LEU A 86 6.35 6.77 4.94
C LEU A 86 5.34 7.43 3.99
N VAL A 87 4.04 7.16 4.19
CA VAL A 87 2.96 7.77 3.41
C VAL A 87 2.94 9.27 3.65
N ASP A 88 2.98 9.71 4.91
CA ASP A 88 2.93 11.12 5.28
C ASP A 88 4.13 11.89 4.73
N ALA A 89 5.35 11.34 4.83
CA ALA A 89 6.55 11.94 4.29
C ALA A 89 6.50 12.08 2.76
N TYR A 90 6.05 11.03 2.05
CA TYR A 90 5.87 11.09 0.60
C TYR A 90 4.84 12.14 0.19
N MET A 91 3.72 12.20 0.90
CA MET A 91 2.63 13.13 0.59
C MET A 91 3.03 14.58 0.89
N ASP A 92 3.77 14.84 1.97
CA ASP A 92 4.28 16.19 2.28
C ASP A 92 5.20 16.72 1.17
N GLU A 93 6.05 15.86 0.60
CA GLU A 93 6.97 16.26 -0.47
C GLU A 93 6.28 16.34 -1.84
N PHE A 94 5.40 15.38 -2.19
CA PHE A 94 4.97 15.18 -3.57
C PHE A 94 3.52 15.53 -3.92
N TRP A 95 2.63 15.72 -2.94
CA TRP A 95 1.17 15.84 -3.15
C TRP A 95 0.74 16.89 -4.20
N ASP A 96 1.46 18.02 -4.30
CA ASP A 96 1.17 19.10 -5.26
C ASP A 96 2.27 19.26 -6.34
N THR A 97 3.13 18.26 -6.52
CA THR A 97 4.28 18.34 -7.43
C THR A 97 4.19 17.44 -8.66
N LEU A 98 3.30 16.44 -8.64
CA LEU A 98 3.14 15.44 -9.69
C LEU A 98 1.81 15.68 -10.41
N ASP A 99 1.86 16.05 -11.69
CA ASP A 99 0.68 16.45 -12.46
C ASP A 99 0.02 15.27 -13.20
N THR A 100 0.74 14.16 -13.36
CA THR A 100 0.29 13.00 -14.14
C THR A 100 0.37 11.68 -13.36
N HIS A 101 -0.44 10.71 -13.79
CA HIS A 101 -0.39 9.36 -13.23
C HIS A 101 0.97 8.69 -13.46
N GLU A 102 1.60 8.92 -14.61
CA GLU A 102 2.92 8.37 -14.94
C GLU A 102 4.01 8.92 -14.01
N GLU A 103 4.00 10.23 -13.74
CA GLU A 103 4.91 10.85 -12.77
C GLU A 103 4.69 10.34 -11.35
N TYR A 104 3.43 10.18 -10.93
CA TYR A 104 3.10 9.54 -9.66
C TYR A 104 3.66 8.13 -9.56
N THR A 105 3.43 7.29 -10.57
CA THR A 105 3.90 5.90 -10.57
C THR A 105 5.41 5.81 -10.56
N ALA A 106 6.12 6.62 -11.37
CA ALA A 106 7.58 6.64 -11.36
C ALA A 106 8.13 7.11 -10.00
N SER A 107 7.55 8.17 -9.43
CA SER A 107 7.94 8.73 -8.13
C SER A 107 7.74 7.74 -6.98
N ILE A 108 6.55 7.16 -6.85
CA ILE A 108 6.26 6.24 -5.73
C ILE A 108 7.03 4.92 -5.86
N THR A 109 7.28 4.42 -7.08
CA THR A 109 8.10 3.22 -7.30
C THR A 109 9.55 3.47 -6.91
N ASP A 110 10.13 4.62 -7.28
CA ASP A 110 11.48 4.99 -6.87
C ASP A 110 11.58 5.16 -5.34
N TYR A 111 10.60 5.83 -4.73
CA TYR A 111 10.57 6.08 -3.29
C TYR A 111 10.54 4.79 -2.46
N VAL A 112 9.70 3.81 -2.80
CA VAL A 112 9.64 2.52 -2.08
C VAL A 112 10.87 1.64 -2.30
N ASP A 113 11.64 1.90 -3.37
CA ASP A 113 12.95 1.29 -3.65
C ASP A 113 14.13 2.09 -3.05
N CYS A 114 13.86 2.98 -2.09
CA CYS A 114 14.84 3.83 -1.41
C CYS A 114 15.55 4.86 -2.30
N GLY A 115 14.94 5.19 -3.43
CA GLY A 115 15.27 6.36 -4.21
C GLY A 115 14.75 7.65 -3.56
N ASP A 116 14.97 8.77 -4.22
CA ASP A 116 14.53 10.08 -3.74
C ASP A 116 13.11 10.44 -4.17
N GLY A 117 12.42 9.55 -4.89
CA GLY A 117 11.06 9.71 -5.36
C GLY A 117 10.95 10.70 -6.51
N ARG A 118 12.05 11.10 -7.17
CA ARG A 118 12.00 12.05 -8.28
C ARG A 118 11.99 11.31 -9.63
N PRO A 119 11.01 11.58 -10.51
CA PRO A 119 10.93 10.94 -11.82
C PRO A 119 12.04 11.39 -12.80
#